data_AF-A0A031I083-F1
#
_entry.id   AF-A0A031I083-F1
#
_cell.length_a   1.000
_cell.length_b   1.000
_cell.length_c   1.000
_cell.angle_alpha   90.00
_cell.angle_beta   90.00
_cell.angle_gamma   90.00
#
_symmetry.space_group_name_H-M   'P 1'
#
loop_
_entity.id
_entity.type
_entity.pdbx_description
1 polymer ?
#
loop_
_entity_poly.entity_id
_entity_poly.type
_entity_poly.pdbx_seq_one_letter_code
_entity_poly.pdbx_strand_id
1 'polypeptide(L)'
;MTGIGHYRTTMADPRIIAVTLDERSIGWRSADIEQERRIAIFDLLEGNRFAPQRVHADQYAGPYRITLESAEGRLGIHIHREDDSHLETLVLALGRFRRAIKDYFAICDSYYQAIRASTPQQIETVDMARRAIHNEAAEMLRERLAGKIEVDFDTARRLFTLICVLHLRG
;
A
#
# COMPACT_ATOMS: atom_id res chain seq x y z
N MET A 1 13.18 47.66 -13.56
CA MET A 1 11.98 46.86 -13.20
C MET A 1 12.47 45.53 -12.67
N THR A 2 12.55 45.44 -11.35
CA THR A 2 13.16 44.31 -10.62
C THR A 2 12.08 43.25 -10.45
N GLY A 3 12.24 42.10 -11.13
CA GLY A 3 11.33 40.97 -11.00
C GLY A 3 11.49 40.33 -9.64
N ILE A 4 10.47 40.48 -8.78
CA ILE A 4 10.37 39.76 -7.51
C ILE A 4 9.92 38.34 -7.86
N GLY A 5 10.88 37.42 -7.98
CA GLY A 5 10.59 36.01 -8.08
C GLY A 5 9.92 35.56 -6.78
N HIS A 6 8.62 35.31 -6.82
CA HIS A 6 7.94 34.60 -5.75
C HIS A 6 8.51 33.18 -5.68
N TYR A 7 9.48 32.97 -4.80
CA TYR A 7 9.76 31.64 -4.25
C TYR A 7 8.50 31.23 -3.50
N ARG A 8 7.57 30.54 -4.18
CA ARG A 8 6.59 29.71 -3.48
C ARG A 8 7.42 28.62 -2.82
N THR A 9 7.69 28.77 -1.53
CA THR A 9 8.05 27.66 -0.66
C THR A 9 6.87 26.71 -0.72
N THR A 10 6.91 25.75 -1.63
CA THR A 10 5.92 24.68 -1.67
C THR A 10 6.09 23.93 -0.35
N MET A 11 5.17 24.12 0.59
CA MET A 11 5.14 23.31 1.80
C MET A 11 5.06 21.85 1.37
N ALA A 12 5.85 20.98 2.01
CA ALA A 12 5.81 19.56 1.73
C ALA A 12 4.37 19.03 1.90
N ASP A 13 3.90 18.24 0.93
CA ASP A 13 2.60 17.56 0.95
C ASP A 13 2.84 16.05 0.79
N PRO A 14 3.45 15.37 1.78
CA PRO A 14 3.90 13.99 1.64
C PRO A 14 2.74 12.99 1.78
N ARG A 15 1.93 12.91 0.74
CA ARG A 15 0.78 12.01 0.67
C ARG A 15 0.55 11.45 -0.74
N ILE A 16 -0.10 10.30 -0.80
CA ILE A 16 -0.63 9.70 -2.03
C ILE A 16 -1.96 10.37 -2.38
N ILE A 17 -2.14 10.70 -3.67
CA ILE A 17 -3.37 11.26 -4.26
C ILE A 17 -3.97 10.39 -5.38
N ALA A 18 -3.24 9.40 -5.85
CA ALA A 18 -3.74 8.42 -6.80
C ALA A 18 -3.00 7.10 -6.62
N VAL A 19 -3.73 5.98 -6.75
CA VAL A 19 -3.18 4.63 -6.72
C VAL A 19 -3.62 3.89 -7.96
N THR A 20 -2.67 3.33 -8.69
CA THR A 20 -2.89 2.40 -9.78
C THR A 20 -2.24 1.06 -9.43
N LEU A 21 -2.92 -0.03 -9.73
CA LEU A 21 -2.34 -1.38 -9.65
C LEU A 21 -2.11 -1.86 -11.08
N ASP A 22 -0.94 -2.43 -11.39
CA ASP A 22 -0.73 -3.02 -12.71
C ASP A 22 -1.57 -4.30 -12.84
N GLU A 23 -2.71 -4.16 -13.53
CA GLU A 23 -3.74 -5.19 -13.59
C GLU A 23 -3.41 -6.33 -14.56
N ARG A 24 -2.29 -6.25 -15.30
CA ARG A 24 -1.83 -7.31 -16.22
C ARG A 24 -1.54 -8.65 -15.53
N SER A 25 -1.48 -8.64 -14.20
CA SER A 25 -1.27 -9.79 -13.31
C SER A 25 -2.50 -10.18 -12.48
N ILE A 26 -3.67 -9.56 -12.68
CA ILE A 26 -4.84 -9.75 -11.81
C ILE A 26 -5.74 -10.86 -12.34
N GLY A 27 -5.85 -11.95 -11.59
CA GLY A 27 -6.77 -13.05 -11.88
C GLY A 27 -8.19 -12.75 -11.44
N TRP A 28 -9.09 -13.70 -11.68
CA TRP A 28 -10.48 -13.62 -11.21
C TRP A 28 -10.47 -13.48 -9.68
N ARG A 29 -10.95 -12.34 -9.17
CA ARG A 29 -11.07 -12.06 -7.73
C ARG A 29 -12.49 -12.37 -7.29
N SER A 30 -12.64 -12.89 -6.07
CA SER A 30 -13.95 -12.88 -5.41
C SER A 30 -14.41 -11.44 -5.20
N ALA A 31 -15.72 -11.23 -5.12
CA ALA A 31 -16.29 -9.92 -4.83
C ALA A 31 -15.73 -9.33 -3.52
N ASP A 32 -15.40 -10.19 -2.55
CA ASP A 32 -14.84 -9.79 -1.26
C ASP A 32 -13.43 -9.19 -1.38
N ILE A 33 -12.55 -9.79 -2.19
CA ILE A 33 -11.19 -9.28 -2.40
C ILE A 33 -11.22 -7.93 -3.12
N GLU A 34 -12.12 -7.79 -4.10
CA GLU A 34 -12.29 -6.54 -4.82
C GLU A 34 -12.89 -5.43 -3.91
N GLN A 35 -13.75 -5.80 -2.97
CA GLN A 35 -14.25 -4.88 -1.96
C GLN A 35 -13.13 -4.41 -1.02
N GLU A 36 -12.30 -5.32 -0.50
CA GLU A 36 -11.14 -4.98 0.33
C GLU A 36 -10.15 -4.06 -0.42
N ARG A 37 -9.92 -4.31 -1.73
CA ARG A 37 -9.11 -3.41 -2.57
C ARG A 37 -9.67 -2.00 -2.59
N ARG A 38 -10.97 -1.84 -2.87
CA ARG A 38 -11.60 -0.52 -2.97
C ARG A 38 -11.54 0.23 -1.65
N ILE A 39 -11.78 -0.46 -0.54
CA ILE A 39 -11.66 0.11 0.81
C ILE A 39 -10.22 0.57 1.07
N ALA A 40 -9.23 -0.28 0.79
CA ALA A 40 -7.82 0.08 1.01
C ALA A 40 -7.38 1.28 0.16
N ILE A 41 -7.81 1.37 -1.11
CA ILE A 41 -7.53 2.55 -1.96
C ILE A 41 -8.24 3.78 -1.41
N PHE A 42 -9.54 3.68 -1.12
CA PHE A 42 -10.31 4.81 -0.60
C PHE A 42 -9.68 5.38 0.67
N ASP A 43 -9.41 4.52 1.66
CA ASP A 43 -8.84 4.98 2.92
C ASP A 43 -7.43 5.55 2.75
N LEU A 44 -6.62 5.04 1.82
CA LEU A 44 -5.31 5.63 1.51
C LEU A 44 -5.47 7.06 1.01
N LEU A 45 -6.43 7.29 0.10
CA LEU A 45 -6.65 8.61 -0.47
C LEU A 45 -7.25 9.60 0.53
N GLU A 46 -8.05 9.12 1.49
CA GLU A 46 -8.60 9.93 2.58
C GLU A 46 -7.55 10.31 3.62
N GLY A 47 -6.62 9.40 3.95
CA GLY A 47 -5.63 9.64 5.00
C GLY A 47 -4.40 8.74 4.88
N ASN A 48 -3.27 9.35 4.51
CA ASN A 48 -1.98 8.67 4.47
C ASN A 48 -0.81 9.61 4.76
N ARG A 49 0.30 9.02 5.21
CA ARG A 49 1.61 9.64 5.22
C ARG A 49 2.51 8.86 4.27
N PHE A 50 3.02 9.52 3.25
CA PHE A 50 3.92 8.93 2.27
C PHE A 50 5.02 9.93 1.91
N ALA A 51 6.16 9.83 2.59
CA ALA A 51 7.29 10.73 2.41
C ALA A 51 8.52 9.97 1.87
N PRO A 52 8.71 9.90 0.53
CA PRO A 52 9.96 9.49 -0.07
C PRO A 52 11.14 10.27 0.52
N GLN A 53 12.22 9.57 0.86
CA GLN A 53 13.37 10.14 1.56
C GLN A 53 14.44 10.66 0.59
N ARG A 54 14.31 10.35 -0.70
CA ARG A 54 15.22 10.84 -1.73
C ARG A 54 14.97 12.34 -1.96
N VAL A 55 16.02 13.14 -1.81
CA VAL A 55 15.95 14.58 -2.14
C VAL A 55 16.08 14.75 -3.66
N HIS A 56 15.09 15.40 -4.26
CA HIS A 56 15.09 15.77 -5.68
C HIS A 56 15.68 17.17 -5.89
N ALA A 57 16.27 17.44 -7.07
CA ALA A 57 16.97 18.69 -7.35
C ALA A 57 16.06 19.92 -7.28
N ASP A 58 14.79 19.76 -7.64
CA ASP A 58 13.74 20.77 -7.57
C ASP A 58 12.99 20.75 -6.22
N GLN A 59 13.48 19.97 -5.24
CA GLN A 59 12.95 19.87 -3.88
C GLN A 59 11.47 19.46 -3.85
N TYR A 60 11.01 18.70 -4.86
CA TYR A 60 9.65 18.19 -4.87
C TYR A 60 9.38 17.31 -3.66
N ALA A 61 8.30 17.62 -2.95
CA ALA A 61 7.95 16.98 -1.69
C ALA A 61 6.46 16.59 -1.65
N GLY A 62 5.94 16.16 -2.80
CA GLY A 62 4.57 15.69 -2.98
C GLY A 62 3.57 16.78 -3.39
N PRO A 63 2.29 16.40 -3.59
CA PRO A 63 1.72 15.05 -3.42
C PRO A 63 2.16 14.05 -4.49
N TYR A 64 1.89 12.76 -4.27
CA TYR A 64 2.38 11.67 -5.11
C TYR A 64 1.26 10.85 -5.73
N ARG A 65 1.46 10.44 -6.98
CA ARG A 65 0.66 9.38 -7.61
C ARG A 65 1.52 8.12 -7.60
N ILE A 66 0.95 6.97 -7.24
CA ILE A 66 1.70 5.71 -7.20
C ILE A 66 1.10 4.67 -8.14
N THR A 67 1.98 3.92 -8.81
CA THR A 67 1.62 2.65 -9.45
C THR A 67 2.33 1.52 -8.72
N LEU A 68 1.58 0.49 -8.36
CA LEU A 68 2.11 -0.73 -7.74
C LEU A 68 2.09 -1.88 -8.75
N GLU A 69 3.26 -2.45 -9.01
CA GLU A 69 3.47 -3.57 -9.92
C GLU A 69 4.07 -4.75 -9.15
N SER A 70 3.59 -5.97 -9.41
CA SER A 70 4.20 -7.19 -8.86
C SER A 70 4.72 -8.07 -9.99
N ALA A 71 6.03 -8.30 -10.03
CA ALA A 71 6.68 -9.15 -11.02
C ALA A 71 7.84 -9.93 -10.37
N GLU A 72 7.95 -11.24 -10.69
CA GLU A 72 9.08 -12.10 -10.29
C GLU A 72 9.43 -12.04 -8.78
N GLY A 73 8.41 -11.99 -7.91
CA GLY A 73 8.60 -11.91 -6.46
C GLY A 73 9.13 -10.56 -5.96
N ARG A 74 8.94 -9.48 -6.74
CA ARG A 74 9.29 -8.10 -6.41
C ARG A 74 8.06 -7.21 -6.52
N LEU A 75 8.03 -6.16 -5.71
CA LEU A 75 7.09 -5.05 -5.80
C LEU A 75 7.81 -3.84 -6.41
N GLY A 76 7.36 -3.39 -7.56
CA GLY A 76 7.67 -2.06 -8.11
C GLY A 76 6.70 -1.03 -7.53
N ILE A 77 7.24 0.03 -6.94
CA ILE A 77 6.49 1.21 -6.51
C ILE A 77 6.96 2.35 -7.41
N HIS A 78 6.17 2.68 -8.43
CA HIS A 78 6.44 3.78 -9.34
C HIS A 78 5.80 5.03 -8.76
N ILE A 79 6.64 5.99 -8.36
CA ILE A 79 6.23 7.25 -7.78
C ILE A 79 6.25 8.29 -8.89
N HIS A 80 5.13 8.99 -9.04
CA HIS A 80 4.93 10.06 -9.99
C HIS A 80 4.52 11.32 -9.24
N ARG A 81 4.74 12.45 -9.88
CA ARG A 81 4.31 13.77 -9.41
C ARG A 81 2.80 13.93 -9.62
N GLU A 82 2.26 15.02 -9.09
CA GLU A 82 0.86 15.40 -9.30
C GLU A 82 0.47 15.52 -10.78
N ASP A 83 1.39 15.99 -11.63
CA ASP A 83 1.21 16.11 -13.09
C ASP A 83 1.43 14.78 -13.85
N ASP A 84 1.52 13.66 -13.13
CA ASP A 84 1.75 12.30 -13.65
C ASP A 84 3.14 12.07 -14.24
N SER A 85 4.05 13.05 -14.19
CA SER A 85 5.44 12.83 -14.60
C SER A 85 6.17 11.91 -13.63
N HIS A 86 6.97 10.99 -14.18
CA HIS A 86 7.68 10.01 -13.39
C HIS A 86 8.74 10.65 -12.48
N LEU A 87 8.72 10.31 -11.20
CA LEU A 87 9.65 10.83 -10.20
C LEU A 87 10.77 9.81 -9.91
N GLU A 88 10.39 8.60 -9.50
CA GLU A 88 11.31 7.48 -9.32
C GLU A 88 10.56 6.14 -9.20
N THR A 89 11.28 5.02 -9.31
CA THR A 89 10.78 3.69 -9.01
C THR A 89 11.60 3.05 -7.90
N LEU A 90 10.91 2.54 -6.88
CA LEU A 90 11.50 1.71 -5.83
C LEU A 90 11.11 0.25 -6.05
N VAL A 91 12.10 -0.65 -5.98
CA VAL A 91 11.87 -2.09 -6.12
C VAL A 91 12.15 -2.79 -4.80
N LEU A 92 11.14 -3.47 -4.25
CA LEU A 92 11.24 -4.24 -3.03
C LEU A 92 11.18 -5.74 -3.34
N ALA A 93 12.21 -6.49 -2.95
CA ALA A 93 12.11 -7.95 -2.94
C ALA A 93 11.07 -8.40 -1.90
N LEU A 94 10.07 -9.16 -2.33
CA LEU A 94 8.97 -9.65 -1.48
C LEU A 94 9.28 -10.99 -0.79
N GLY A 95 10.50 -11.51 -0.93
CA GLY A 95 10.88 -12.82 -0.37
C GLY A 95 10.57 -12.98 1.12
N ARG A 96 10.74 -11.92 1.92
CA ARG A 96 10.41 -11.90 3.36
C ARG A 96 8.92 -11.84 3.66
N PHE A 97 8.11 -11.33 2.73
CA PHE A 97 6.66 -11.19 2.88
C PHE A 97 5.89 -12.44 2.48
N ARG A 98 6.51 -13.39 1.78
CA ARG A 98 5.83 -14.61 1.28
C ARG A 98 5.01 -15.32 2.35
N ARG A 99 5.57 -15.50 3.55
CA ARG A 99 4.87 -16.15 4.66
C ARG A 99 3.71 -15.29 5.16
N ALA A 100 3.94 -14.00 5.43
CA ALA A 100 2.90 -13.08 5.89
C ALA A 100 1.73 -12.97 4.90
N ILE A 101 2.02 -12.91 3.60
CA ILE A 101 1.02 -12.91 2.52
C ILE A 101 0.19 -14.20 2.55
N LYS A 102 0.85 -15.37 2.64
CA LYS A 102 0.18 -16.67 2.70
C LYS A 102 -0.70 -16.79 3.96
N ASP A 103 -0.16 -16.42 5.11
CA ASP A 103 -0.86 -16.52 6.41
C ASP A 103 -2.07 -15.57 6.43
N TYR A 104 -1.93 -14.37 5.85
CA TYR A 104 -3.03 -13.42 5.69
C TYR A 104 -4.15 -13.97 4.79
N PHE A 105 -3.82 -14.63 3.67
CA PHE A 105 -4.85 -15.26 2.83
C PHE A 105 -5.58 -16.39 3.55
N ALA A 106 -4.85 -17.26 4.25
CA ALA A 106 -5.45 -18.39 4.97
C ALA A 106 -6.42 -17.92 6.07
N ILE A 107 -6.06 -16.86 6.81
CA ILE A 107 -6.94 -16.32 7.86
C ILE A 107 -8.12 -15.53 7.29
N CYS A 108 -7.96 -14.87 6.13
CA CYS A 108 -9.08 -14.23 5.44
C CYS A 108 -10.11 -15.26 4.95
N ASP A 109 -9.68 -16.38 4.36
CA ASP A 109 -10.58 -17.47 3.99
C ASP A 109 -11.32 -18.04 5.21
N SER A 110 -10.59 -18.30 6.30
CA SER A 110 -11.17 -18.73 7.58
C SER A 110 -12.21 -17.74 8.11
N TYR A 111 -11.95 -16.44 7.99
CA TYR A 111 -12.88 -15.37 8.40
C TYR A 111 -14.16 -15.38 7.55
N TYR A 112 -14.04 -15.50 6.24
CA TYR A 112 -15.22 -15.57 5.35
C TYR A 112 -16.06 -16.83 5.59
N GLN A 113 -15.42 -17.96 5.88
CA GLN A 113 -16.13 -19.18 6.29
C GLN A 113 -16.85 -18.98 7.63
N ALA A 114 -16.19 -18.33 8.60
CA ALA A 114 -16.77 -18.08 9.91
C ALA A 114 -18.03 -17.18 9.83
N ILE A 115 -18.00 -16.12 9.02
CA ILE A 115 -19.16 -15.23 8.82
C ILE A 115 -20.41 -15.99 8.37
N ARG A 116 -20.24 -17.05 7.57
CA ARG A 116 -21.37 -17.79 6.99
C ARG A 116 -21.99 -18.83 7.93
N ALA A 117 -21.23 -19.36 8.87
CA ALA A 117 -21.61 -20.60 9.58
C ALA A 117 -21.18 -20.69 11.06
N SER A 118 -20.52 -19.67 11.62
CA SER A 118 -20.00 -19.69 12.99
C SER A 118 -20.75 -18.75 13.93
N THR A 119 -20.57 -18.95 15.24
CA THR A 119 -21.14 -18.06 16.26
C THR A 119 -20.45 -16.68 16.25
N PRO A 120 -21.08 -15.61 16.76
CA PRO A 120 -20.46 -14.29 16.86
C PRO A 120 -19.09 -14.31 17.58
N GLN A 121 -18.97 -15.10 18.65
CA GLN A 121 -17.71 -15.24 19.41
C GLN A 121 -16.60 -15.90 18.57
N GLN A 122 -16.94 -16.89 17.75
CA GLN A 122 -15.98 -17.53 16.85
C GLN A 122 -15.54 -16.57 15.74
N ILE A 123 -16.49 -15.81 15.16
CA ILE A 123 -16.19 -14.79 14.16
C ILE A 123 -15.23 -13.74 14.73
N GLU A 124 -15.50 -13.25 15.95
CA GLU A 124 -14.64 -12.28 16.64
C GLU A 124 -13.24 -12.84 16.89
N THR A 125 -13.13 -14.11 17.32
CA THR A 125 -11.84 -14.77 17.57
C THR A 125 -11.01 -14.83 16.28
N VAL A 126 -11.60 -15.23 15.16
CA VAL A 126 -10.92 -15.29 13.86
C VAL A 126 -10.55 -13.88 13.38
N ASP A 127 -11.43 -12.91 13.57
CA ASP A 127 -11.19 -11.51 13.19
C ASP A 127 -10.04 -10.87 13.99
N MET A 128 -9.93 -11.19 15.28
CA MET A 128 -8.78 -10.79 16.10
C MET A 128 -7.47 -11.37 15.56
N ALA A 129 -7.44 -12.66 15.21
CA ALA A 129 -6.27 -13.30 14.61
C ALA A 129 -5.91 -12.69 13.24
N ARG A 130 -6.93 -12.41 12.41
CA ARG A 130 -6.78 -11.72 11.13
C ARG A 130 -6.14 -10.35 11.31
N ARG A 131 -6.63 -9.55 12.26
CA ARG A 131 -6.06 -8.24 12.57
C ARG A 131 -4.62 -8.33 13.04
N ALA A 132 -4.29 -9.31 13.88
CA ALA A 132 -2.93 -9.50 14.39
C ALA A 132 -1.94 -9.80 13.25
N ILE A 133 -2.26 -10.76 12.37
CA ILE A 133 -1.42 -11.09 11.20
C ILE A 133 -1.25 -9.86 10.30
N HIS A 134 -2.32 -9.11 10.08
CA HIS A 134 -2.26 -7.92 9.24
C HIS A 134 -1.43 -6.79 9.88
N ASN A 135 -1.50 -6.61 11.20
CA ASN A 135 -0.69 -5.64 11.93
C ASN A 135 0.80 -5.98 11.86
N GLU A 136 1.16 -7.24 12.07
CA GLU A 136 2.55 -7.70 11.96
C GLU A 136 3.12 -7.48 10.56
N ALA A 137 2.33 -7.77 9.53
CA ALA A 137 2.73 -7.55 8.15
C ALA A 137 2.88 -6.06 7.79
N ALA A 138 2.02 -5.19 8.34
CA ALA A 138 2.12 -3.75 8.19
C ALA A 138 3.41 -3.20 8.81
N GLU A 139 3.77 -3.67 10.02
CA GLU A 139 5.03 -3.31 10.67
C GLU A 139 6.24 -3.76 9.84
N MET A 140 6.23 -5.00 9.36
CA MET A 140 7.27 -5.53 8.48
C MET A 140 7.44 -4.68 7.20
N LEU A 141 6.33 -4.21 6.62
CA LEU A 141 6.37 -3.33 5.44
C LEU A 141 6.96 -1.96 5.79
N ARG A 142 6.54 -1.37 6.91
CA ARG A 142 7.07 -0.09 7.40
C ARG A 142 8.57 -0.16 7.64
N GLU A 143 9.06 -1.21 8.31
CA GLU A 143 10.49 -1.45 8.51
C GLU A 143 11.23 -1.61 7.17
N ARG A 144 10.62 -2.30 6.20
CA ARG A 144 11.25 -2.50 4.88
C ARG A 144 11.37 -1.20 4.09
N LEU A 145 10.38 -0.32 4.24
CA LEU A 145 10.32 1.00 3.62
C LEU A 145 11.19 2.03 4.33
N ALA A 146 11.54 1.82 5.61
CA ALA A 146 12.40 2.71 6.37
C ALA A 146 13.69 3.07 5.60
N GLY A 147 14.02 4.36 5.62
CA GLY A 147 15.12 4.96 4.85
C GLY A 147 14.86 5.12 3.35
N LYS A 148 13.70 4.70 2.82
CA LYS A 148 13.29 4.91 1.42
C LYS A 148 12.03 5.74 1.34
N ILE A 149 11.01 5.35 2.08
CA ILE A 149 9.72 6.04 2.21
C ILE A 149 9.32 5.98 3.67
N GLU A 150 9.16 7.13 4.31
CA GLU A 150 8.53 7.18 5.62
C GLU A 150 7.02 7.10 5.44
N VAL A 151 6.41 6.12 6.11
CA VAL A 151 4.97 5.88 6.12
C VAL A 151 4.50 5.67 7.55
N ASP A 152 3.28 6.10 7.86
CA ASP A 152 2.63 5.70 9.11
C ASP A 152 2.13 4.25 9.05
N PHE A 153 1.76 3.70 10.20
CA PHE A 153 1.30 2.31 10.32
C PHE A 153 0.07 2.02 9.47
N ASP A 154 -0.85 2.98 9.43
CA ASP A 154 -2.13 2.91 8.74
C ASP A 154 -1.95 2.88 7.21
N THR A 155 -1.02 3.68 6.70
CA THR A 155 -0.57 3.68 5.30
C THR A 155 0.10 2.35 4.96
N ALA A 156 1.00 1.87 5.82
CA ALA A 156 1.67 0.58 5.62
C ALA A 156 0.67 -0.58 5.58
N ARG A 157 -0.32 -0.58 6.47
CA ARG A 157 -1.39 -1.59 6.51
C ARG A 157 -2.18 -1.62 5.20
N ARG A 158 -2.60 -0.46 4.69
CA ARG A 158 -3.36 -0.39 3.43
C ARG A 158 -2.51 -0.76 2.22
N LEU A 159 -1.25 -0.31 2.17
CA LEU A 159 -0.30 -0.74 1.14
C LEU A 159 -0.10 -2.26 1.16
N PHE A 160 -0.02 -2.88 2.34
CA PHE A 160 0.07 -4.33 2.46
C PHE A 160 -1.17 -5.05 1.92
N THR A 161 -2.39 -4.56 2.19
CA THR A 161 -3.61 -5.07 1.55
C THR A 161 -3.47 -5.07 0.03
N LEU A 162 -3.01 -3.96 -0.57
CA LEU A 162 -2.83 -3.85 -2.02
C LEU A 162 -1.74 -4.78 -2.57
N ILE A 163 -0.66 -4.99 -1.81
CA ILE A 163 0.40 -5.95 -2.15
C ILE A 163 -0.15 -7.38 -2.17
N CYS A 164 -0.93 -7.78 -1.16
CA CYS A 164 -1.60 -9.08 -1.15
C CYS A 164 -2.48 -9.22 -2.40
N VAL A 165 -3.33 -8.23 -2.65
CA VAL A 165 -4.23 -8.16 -3.81
C VAL A 165 -3.47 -8.37 -5.14
N LEU A 166 -2.25 -7.83 -5.29
CA LEU A 166 -1.37 -8.07 -6.44
C LEU A 166 -0.74 -9.47 -6.50
N HIS A 167 -0.51 -10.13 -5.36
CA HIS A 167 0.22 -11.40 -5.27
C HIS A 167 -0.64 -12.66 -5.47
N LEU A 168 -1.94 -12.52 -5.69
CA LEU A 168 -2.90 -13.65 -5.83
C LEU A 168 -2.65 -14.59 -7.03
N ARG A 169 -1.64 -14.34 -7.87
CA ARG A 169 -1.27 -15.21 -9.01
C ARG A 169 0.18 -15.74 -8.99
N GLY A 170 0.89 -15.62 -7.87
CA GLY A 170 2.27 -16.11 -7.71
C GLY A 170 2.38 -17.44 -6.99
#